data_AF-A0A7X8HKR2-F1
#
_entry.id   AF-A0A7X8HKR2-F1
#
_cell.length_a   1.000
_cell.length_b   1.000
_cell.length_c   1.000
_cell.angle_alpha   90.00
_cell.angle_beta   90.00
_cell.angle_gamma   90.00
#
_symmetry.space_group_name_H-M   'P 1'
#
loop_
_entity.id
_entity.type
_entity.pdbx_description
1 polymer ?
#
loop_
_entity_poly.entity_id
_entity_poly.type
_entity_poly.pdbx_seq_one_letter_code
_entity_poly.pdbx_strand_id
1 'polypeptide(L)'
;MKKMLACLTILVLMTTLSLPIALAQQTTAIGLPNPVFEATAEEAAKASDTFGANLPEGATDISYSYIKGQEGPVVFQVMFTWEEYECTIRVFKGTQAEDLSGMHYPWLKDEEVMIGDCKGRIMYNEDEVGVAIWYDEENELVYNISMTGHVTPEKLKELALFNVEQALIGLPNPIFDATAEEAVKVSGTPGAKLPEEAKDISYSYIKGQEGPVVFQVKFTLEDTECTIRVFKGEQAEDLSGMHYSWSNEEEIMIGLFPGHLLYNEGELGVAIWHDEHNELVYNASMVGNVTHEKLMKLALVNAE
;
A
#
# COMPACT_ATOMS: atom_id res chain seq x y z
N MET A 1 26.46 84.73 -31.00
CA MET A 1 25.25 85.50 -31.33
C MET A 1 24.04 84.58 -31.31
N LYS A 2 23.05 84.89 -30.47
CA LYS A 2 21.77 84.18 -30.31
C LYS A 2 20.90 84.29 -31.57
N LYS A 3 20.32 83.17 -32.02
CA LYS A 3 18.99 83.03 -32.68
C LYS A 3 18.53 81.58 -32.40
N MET A 4 17.68 81.26 -31.42
CA MET A 4 16.21 81.40 -31.37
C MET A 4 15.47 80.90 -32.62
N LEU A 5 14.87 79.71 -32.44
CA LEU A 5 13.46 79.35 -32.66
C LEU A 5 13.04 78.47 -33.86
N ALA A 6 12.34 77.40 -33.49
CA ALA A 6 11.26 76.64 -34.16
C ALA A 6 11.60 75.69 -35.32
N CYS A 7 11.42 74.39 -35.11
CA CYS A 7 10.13 73.74 -35.43
C CYS A 7 10.05 72.30 -34.87
N LEU A 8 8.94 72.04 -34.21
CA LEU A 8 8.43 70.76 -33.74
C LEU A 8 8.36 69.74 -34.89
N THR A 9 8.82 68.51 -34.67
CA THR A 9 8.16 67.30 -35.19
C THR A 9 8.64 66.08 -34.40
N ILE A 10 7.67 65.45 -33.76
CA ILE A 10 7.79 64.23 -32.97
C ILE A 10 7.84 63.05 -33.94
N LEU A 11 8.85 62.19 -33.83
CA LEU A 11 8.69 60.76 -34.14
C LEU A 11 9.71 59.94 -33.35
N VAL A 12 9.23 59.32 -32.27
CA VAL A 12 9.95 58.28 -31.53
C VAL A 12 9.78 56.99 -32.33
N LEU A 13 10.89 56.38 -32.76
CA LEU A 13 10.88 54.97 -33.13
C LEU A 13 12.06 54.27 -32.45
N MET A 14 11.76 53.67 -31.30
CA MET A 14 12.62 52.72 -30.58
C MET A 14 12.58 51.39 -31.34
N THR A 15 13.65 51.04 -32.04
CA THR A 15 13.85 49.67 -32.54
C THR A 15 14.59 48.88 -31.48
N THR A 16 13.83 48.23 -30.60
CA THR A 16 14.34 47.21 -29.67
C THR A 16 14.67 45.94 -30.43
N LEU A 17 15.90 45.43 -30.26
CA LEU A 17 16.30 44.08 -30.65
C LEU A 17 15.36 43.06 -30.00
N SER A 18 14.64 42.28 -30.80
CA SER A 18 13.95 41.07 -30.36
C SER A 18 14.86 39.86 -30.60
N LEU A 19 15.33 39.26 -29.50
CA LEU A 19 15.86 37.90 -29.47
C LEU A 19 14.72 36.89 -29.73
N PRO A 20 14.98 35.75 -30.40
CA PRO A 20 13.99 34.69 -30.51
C PRO A 20 13.92 33.96 -29.16
N ILE A 21 12.81 34.12 -28.45
CA ILE A 21 12.47 33.23 -27.34
C ILE A 21 12.12 31.89 -27.97
N ALA A 22 13.02 30.92 -27.80
CA ALA A 22 12.71 29.52 -28.03
C ALA A 22 11.47 29.16 -27.22
N LEU A 23 10.42 28.78 -27.93
CA LEU A 23 9.17 28.30 -27.35
C LEU A 23 9.47 26.98 -26.65
N ALA A 24 9.82 27.05 -25.36
CA ALA A 24 9.80 25.88 -24.50
C ALA A 24 8.36 25.35 -24.54
N GLN A 25 8.22 24.10 -24.97
CA GLN A 25 6.96 23.37 -24.87
C GLN A 25 6.58 23.36 -23.39
N GLN A 26 5.62 24.22 -23.02
CA GLN A 26 4.85 24.03 -21.81
C GLN A 26 4.05 22.75 -22.03
N THR A 27 4.58 21.64 -21.54
CA THR A 27 3.79 20.47 -21.20
C THR A 27 2.67 21.00 -20.31
N THR A 28 1.44 20.97 -20.82
CA THR A 28 0.25 21.37 -20.09
C THR A 28 0.21 20.60 -18.79
N ALA A 29 0.33 21.32 -17.67
CA ALA A 29 0.06 20.79 -16.35
C ALA A 29 -1.39 20.29 -16.36
N ILE A 30 -1.56 18.97 -16.25
CA ILE A 30 -2.86 18.37 -15.97
C ILE A 30 -3.13 18.73 -14.50
N GLY A 31 -3.90 19.80 -14.29
CA GLY A 31 -4.41 20.13 -12.96
C GLY A 31 -5.31 19.01 -12.46
N LEU A 32 -5.23 18.68 -11.18
CA LEU A 32 -6.07 17.67 -10.55
C LEU A 32 -7.54 17.84 -10.96
N PRO A 33 -8.19 16.79 -11.49
CA PRO A 33 -9.58 16.91 -11.88
C PRO A 33 -10.49 16.70 -10.66
N ASN A 34 -11.38 17.67 -10.42
CA ASN A 34 -12.77 17.40 -9.99
C ASN A 34 -12.95 16.87 -8.53
N PRO A 35 -14.20 16.82 -7.97
CA PRO A 35 -14.44 16.87 -6.53
C PRO A 35 -13.89 15.67 -5.77
N VAL A 36 -13.44 15.96 -4.54
CA VAL A 36 -13.10 14.97 -3.52
C VAL A 36 -14.39 14.49 -2.86
N PHE A 37 -14.55 13.18 -2.76
CA PHE A 37 -15.67 12.54 -2.09
C PHE A 37 -15.15 11.85 -0.84
N GLU A 38 -15.55 12.36 0.34
CA GLU A 38 -15.32 11.67 1.61
C GLU A 38 -16.01 10.30 1.58
N ALA A 39 -15.29 9.29 2.06
CA ALA A 39 -15.70 7.91 1.94
C ALA A 39 -15.06 7.07 3.06
N THR A 40 -15.58 5.88 3.28
CA THR A 40 -14.82 4.84 3.98
C THR A 40 -13.68 4.32 3.10
N ALA A 41 -12.71 3.60 3.69
CA ALA A 41 -11.66 2.93 2.93
C ALA A 41 -12.23 1.99 1.84
N GLU A 42 -13.28 1.21 2.17
CA GLU A 42 -13.95 0.30 1.24
C GLU A 42 -14.59 1.06 0.08
N GLU A 43 -15.32 2.14 0.37
CA GLU A 43 -15.98 2.94 -0.65
C GLU A 43 -14.98 3.63 -1.59
N ALA A 44 -13.87 4.14 -1.05
CA ALA A 44 -12.82 4.76 -1.84
C ALA A 44 -12.07 3.75 -2.73
N ALA A 45 -11.71 2.58 -2.18
CA ALA A 45 -11.04 1.50 -2.92
C ALA A 45 -11.95 0.98 -4.05
N LYS A 46 -13.24 0.78 -3.74
CA LYS A 46 -14.24 0.37 -4.73
C LYS A 46 -14.48 1.43 -5.81
N ALA A 47 -14.53 2.71 -5.46
CA ALA A 47 -14.75 3.77 -6.43
C ALA A 47 -13.57 3.95 -7.39
N SER A 48 -12.36 3.73 -6.89
CA SER A 48 -11.09 3.84 -7.63
C SER A 48 -10.68 2.58 -8.39
N ASP A 49 -11.35 1.46 -8.13
CA ASP A 49 -10.95 0.15 -8.64
C ASP A 49 -9.50 -0.23 -8.26
N THR A 50 -9.17 0.01 -6.98
CA THR A 50 -7.86 -0.28 -6.39
C THR A 50 -8.01 -1.10 -5.11
N PHE A 51 -6.89 -1.53 -4.55
CA PHE A 51 -6.83 -2.19 -3.25
C PHE A 51 -6.78 -1.22 -2.06
N GLY A 52 -6.76 0.10 -2.33
CA GLY A 52 -6.50 1.11 -1.31
C GLY A 52 -5.01 1.24 -0.97
N ALA A 53 -4.72 1.58 0.28
CA ALA A 53 -3.36 1.78 0.76
C ALA A 53 -3.19 1.22 2.18
N ASN A 54 -1.98 0.73 2.47
CA ASN A 54 -1.58 0.37 3.82
C ASN A 54 -0.99 1.58 4.53
N LEU A 55 -1.32 1.70 5.80
CA LEU A 55 -0.81 2.73 6.67
C LEU A 55 0.25 2.15 7.60
N PRO A 56 1.32 2.91 7.91
CA PRO A 56 2.30 2.49 8.89
C PRO A 56 1.66 2.33 10.28
N GLU A 57 2.26 1.48 11.12
CA GLU A 57 1.87 1.39 12.52
C GLU A 57 2.01 2.76 13.20
N GLY A 58 1.03 3.10 14.04
CA GLY A 58 0.99 4.40 14.73
C GLY A 58 0.42 5.55 13.89
N ALA A 59 -0.11 5.30 12.69
CA ALA A 59 -0.85 6.32 11.93
C ALA A 59 -2.09 6.81 12.70
N THR A 60 -2.30 8.12 12.76
CA THR A 60 -3.46 8.78 13.39
C THR A 60 -4.17 9.72 12.42
N ASP A 61 -5.29 10.30 12.85
CA ASP A 61 -6.05 11.32 12.08
C ASP A 61 -6.40 10.88 10.64
N ILE A 62 -6.75 9.60 10.50
CA ILE A 62 -6.95 8.96 9.21
C ILE A 62 -8.27 9.41 8.58
N SER A 63 -8.20 9.93 7.36
CA SER A 63 -9.36 10.28 6.52
C SER A 63 -9.25 9.66 5.14
N TYR A 64 -10.31 8.98 4.71
CA TYR A 64 -10.38 8.32 3.40
C TYR A 64 -11.31 9.10 2.46
N SER A 65 -10.91 9.16 1.20
CA SER A 65 -11.68 9.82 0.14
C SER A 65 -11.32 9.22 -1.23
N TYR A 66 -12.11 9.55 -2.24
CA TYR A 66 -11.70 9.33 -3.62
C TYR A 66 -11.89 10.60 -4.45
N ILE A 67 -11.03 10.78 -5.46
CA ILE A 67 -11.06 11.91 -6.37
C ILE A 67 -11.58 11.41 -7.71
N LYS A 68 -12.67 11.99 -8.21
CA LYS A 68 -13.29 11.56 -9.47
C LYS A 68 -13.44 12.71 -10.46
N GLY A 69 -12.52 12.72 -11.41
CA GLY A 69 -12.47 13.57 -12.59
C GLY A 69 -13.70 13.55 -13.48
N GLN A 70 -13.84 14.56 -14.36
CA GLN A 70 -14.65 14.38 -15.59
C GLN A 70 -13.90 13.47 -16.57
N GLU A 71 -12.58 13.59 -16.58
CA GLU A 71 -11.63 12.80 -17.34
C GLU A 71 -10.51 12.33 -16.40
N GLY A 72 -9.85 11.22 -16.73
CA GLY A 72 -8.78 10.62 -15.92
C GLY A 72 -9.25 9.48 -15.00
N PRO A 73 -8.30 8.79 -14.34
CA PRO A 73 -8.62 7.70 -13.44
C PRO A 73 -9.30 8.22 -12.17
N VAL A 74 -10.06 7.34 -11.50
CA VAL A 74 -10.56 7.63 -10.16
C VAL A 74 -9.44 7.30 -9.18
N VAL A 75 -9.12 8.24 -8.29
CA VAL A 75 -7.96 8.14 -7.41
C VAL A 75 -8.43 7.83 -6.00
N PHE A 76 -7.96 6.73 -5.43
CA PHE A 76 -8.03 6.47 -3.99
C PHE A 76 -7.16 7.48 -3.27
N GLN A 77 -7.63 8.04 -2.16
CA GLN A 77 -6.85 8.93 -1.32
C GLN A 77 -7.04 8.59 0.16
N VAL A 78 -5.93 8.48 0.88
CA VAL A 78 -5.92 8.49 2.34
C VAL A 78 -4.97 9.58 2.84
N MET A 79 -5.44 10.37 3.79
CA MET A 79 -4.66 11.37 4.52
C MET A 79 -4.56 10.92 5.97
N PHE A 80 -3.40 11.07 6.59
CA PHE A 80 -3.14 10.65 7.96
C PHE A 80 -1.92 11.37 8.52
N THR A 81 -1.75 11.31 9.84
CA THR A 81 -0.55 11.75 10.54
C THR A 81 0.32 10.53 10.87
N TRP A 82 1.61 10.60 10.59
CA TRP A 82 2.59 9.58 10.99
C TRP A 82 3.84 10.23 11.54
N GLU A 83 4.26 9.83 12.74
CA GLU A 83 5.35 10.47 13.49
C GLU A 83 5.20 12.00 13.62
N GLU A 84 3.99 12.51 13.86
CA GLU A 84 3.65 13.94 13.93
C GLU A 84 3.63 14.68 12.56
N TYR A 85 3.80 13.98 11.45
CA TYR A 85 3.85 14.57 10.10
C TYR A 85 2.68 14.17 9.21
N GLU A 86 2.15 15.13 8.45
CA GLU A 86 1.04 14.90 7.53
C GLU A 86 1.52 14.10 6.32
N CYS A 87 0.84 12.99 6.07
CA CYS A 87 1.09 12.08 4.97
C CYS A 87 -0.17 11.95 4.10
N THR A 88 0.04 11.74 2.80
CA THR A 88 -1.04 11.42 1.86
C THR A 88 -0.59 10.33 0.91
N ILE A 89 -1.40 9.27 0.79
CA ILE A 89 -1.21 8.21 -0.19
C ILE A 89 -2.33 8.29 -1.21
N ARG A 90 -1.96 8.29 -2.49
CA ARG A 90 -2.87 8.23 -3.62
C ARG A 90 -2.56 7.04 -4.49
N VAL A 91 -3.60 6.31 -4.87
CA VAL A 91 -3.50 5.08 -5.68
C VAL A 91 -4.54 5.13 -6.80
N PHE A 92 -4.15 4.74 -8.01
CA PHE A 92 -5.07 4.67 -9.15
C PHE A 92 -4.59 3.67 -10.19
N LYS A 93 -5.52 3.20 -11.03
CA LYS A 93 -5.21 2.37 -12.19
C LYS A 93 -4.43 3.17 -13.24
N GLY A 94 -3.33 2.61 -13.71
CA GLY A 94 -2.47 3.22 -14.72
C GLY A 94 -1.54 2.20 -15.38
N THR A 95 -0.76 2.66 -16.35
CA THR A 95 0.16 1.81 -17.12
C THR A 95 1.62 2.27 -17.04
N GLN A 96 1.88 3.34 -16.30
CA GLN A 96 3.19 3.92 -16.08
C GLN A 96 3.15 4.83 -14.85
N ALA A 97 4.32 5.16 -14.31
CA ALA A 97 4.42 6.09 -13.18
C ALA A 97 3.98 7.50 -13.60
N GLU A 98 2.85 7.95 -13.07
CA GLU A 98 2.28 9.29 -13.28
C GLU A 98 2.11 10.03 -11.95
N ASP A 99 2.41 11.32 -11.94
CA ASP A 99 2.28 12.17 -10.76
C ASP A 99 0.86 12.70 -10.61
N LEU A 100 0.09 12.07 -9.73
CA LEU A 100 -1.20 12.60 -9.23
C LEU A 100 -1.13 12.91 -7.73
N SER A 101 0.06 13.20 -7.20
CA SER A 101 0.26 13.55 -5.78
C SER A 101 -0.43 14.86 -5.38
N GLY A 102 -0.64 15.78 -6.33
CA GLY A 102 -1.12 17.14 -6.08
C GLY A 102 -0.09 18.06 -5.45
N MET A 103 1.17 17.63 -5.40
CA MET A 103 2.28 18.39 -4.86
C MET A 103 2.94 19.17 -5.98
N HIS A 104 2.69 20.48 -6.03
CA HIS A 104 3.21 21.38 -7.05
C HIS A 104 4.36 22.24 -6.50
N TYR A 105 5.53 21.61 -6.31
CA TYR A 105 6.72 22.26 -5.78
C TYR A 105 7.85 22.35 -6.83
N PRO A 106 8.72 23.37 -6.75
CA PRO A 106 10.00 23.34 -7.44
C PRO A 106 10.95 22.42 -6.68
N TRP A 107 10.96 21.14 -7.04
CA TRP A 107 11.78 20.11 -6.39
C TRP A 107 13.28 20.43 -6.47
N LEU A 108 13.96 20.41 -5.32
CA LEU A 108 15.42 20.55 -5.23
C LEU A 108 16.15 19.26 -5.61
N LYS A 109 15.51 18.13 -5.36
CA LYS A 109 16.00 16.78 -5.62
C LYS A 109 14.95 15.96 -6.35
N ASP A 110 15.41 15.16 -7.30
CA ASP A 110 14.61 14.26 -8.12
C ASP A 110 15.50 13.07 -8.48
N GLU A 111 15.22 11.93 -7.86
CA GLU A 111 16.10 10.77 -7.87
C GLU A 111 15.32 9.54 -8.32
N GLU A 112 15.84 8.81 -9.30
CA GLU A 112 15.33 7.47 -9.65
C GLU A 112 15.75 6.49 -8.55
N VAL A 113 14.80 5.71 -8.05
CA VAL A 113 15.02 4.76 -6.96
C VAL A 113 14.32 3.43 -7.24
N MET A 114 14.73 2.41 -6.51
CA MET A 114 13.95 1.18 -6.36
C MET A 114 13.13 1.29 -5.08
N ILE A 115 11.81 1.08 -5.20
CA ILE A 115 10.88 0.92 -4.07
C ILE A 115 10.42 -0.53 -4.13
N GLY A 116 10.92 -1.36 -3.20
CA GLY A 116 11.02 -2.82 -3.36
C GLY A 116 11.57 -3.18 -4.75
N ASP A 117 10.83 -3.98 -5.52
CA ASP A 117 11.19 -4.39 -6.88
C ASP A 117 10.67 -3.44 -7.98
N CYS A 118 9.89 -2.42 -7.61
CA CYS A 118 9.35 -1.46 -8.55
C CYS A 118 10.35 -0.32 -8.81
N LYS A 119 10.52 0.04 -10.09
CA LYS A 119 11.21 1.28 -10.44
C LYS A 119 10.31 2.46 -10.11
N GLY A 120 10.87 3.42 -9.38
CA GLY A 120 10.17 4.61 -8.97
C GLY A 120 11.08 5.83 -9.00
N ARG A 121 10.56 6.92 -8.45
CA ARG A 121 11.26 8.18 -8.27
C ARG A 121 10.87 8.81 -6.95
N ILE A 122 11.82 9.50 -6.32
CA ILE A 122 11.57 10.34 -5.15
C ILE A 122 11.95 11.78 -5.48
N MET A 123 11.00 12.68 -5.31
CA MET A 123 11.18 14.13 -5.47
C MET A 123 11.02 14.79 -4.11
N TYR A 124 11.97 15.61 -3.68
CA TYR A 124 11.93 16.17 -2.32
C TYR A 124 12.69 17.49 -2.17
N ASN A 125 12.24 18.24 -1.18
CA ASN A 125 12.97 19.32 -0.52
C ASN A 125 13.23 18.83 0.90
N GLU A 126 14.49 18.54 1.21
CA GLU A 126 14.91 18.02 2.53
C GLU A 126 14.27 18.83 3.67
N ASP A 127 13.81 18.12 4.70
CA ASP A 127 13.15 18.64 5.89
C ASP A 127 11.79 19.35 5.66
N GLU A 128 11.34 19.55 4.42
CA GLU A 128 10.13 20.30 4.10
C GLU A 128 9.02 19.44 3.50
N VAL A 129 9.26 18.81 2.36
CA VAL A 129 8.20 18.17 1.57
C VAL A 129 8.79 17.18 0.58
N GLY A 130 8.08 16.09 0.31
CA GLY A 130 8.47 15.20 -0.77
C GLY A 130 7.42 14.18 -1.16
N VAL A 131 7.71 13.53 -2.28
CA VAL A 131 6.85 12.59 -2.98
C VAL A 131 7.66 11.39 -3.45
N ALA A 132 7.13 10.20 -3.25
CA ALA A 132 7.57 8.96 -3.88
C ALA A 132 6.51 8.49 -4.88
N ILE A 133 6.94 8.13 -6.09
CA ILE A 133 6.06 7.65 -7.17
C ILE A 133 6.63 6.37 -7.74
N TRP A 134 5.80 5.34 -7.86
CA TRP A 134 6.15 4.12 -8.59
C TRP A 134 4.94 3.51 -9.27
N TYR A 135 5.23 2.63 -10.23
CA TYR A 135 4.24 1.84 -10.92
C TYR A 135 4.45 0.38 -10.55
N ASP A 136 3.38 -0.23 -10.05
CA ASP A 136 3.25 -1.66 -9.86
C ASP A 136 2.70 -2.28 -11.16
N GLU A 137 3.60 -2.88 -11.93
CA GLU A 137 3.29 -3.51 -13.22
C GLU A 137 2.33 -4.70 -13.08
N GLU A 138 2.38 -5.43 -11.96
CA GLU A 138 1.58 -6.64 -11.75
C GLU A 138 0.11 -6.31 -11.55
N ASN A 139 -0.19 -5.25 -10.79
CA ASN A 139 -1.57 -4.86 -10.47
C ASN A 139 -2.10 -3.71 -11.33
N GLU A 140 -1.27 -3.17 -12.21
CA GLU A 140 -1.55 -1.98 -13.00
C GLU A 140 -1.91 -0.77 -12.10
N LEU A 141 -1.18 -0.61 -10.99
CA LEU A 141 -1.43 0.43 -9.99
C LEU A 141 -0.28 1.45 -9.93
N VAL A 142 -0.64 2.71 -9.86
CA VAL A 142 0.30 3.82 -9.68
C VAL A 142 0.13 4.37 -8.27
N TYR A 143 1.22 4.39 -7.52
CA TYR A 143 1.26 4.92 -6.17
C TYR A 143 1.96 6.28 -6.16
N ASN A 144 1.35 7.21 -5.44
CA ASN A 144 1.90 8.53 -5.14
C ASN A 144 1.81 8.74 -3.63
N ILE A 145 2.94 8.71 -2.95
CA ILE A 145 3.02 8.93 -1.51
C ILE A 145 3.70 10.27 -1.26
N SER A 146 3.12 11.07 -0.39
CA SER A 146 3.66 12.38 -0.04
C SER A 146 3.68 12.61 1.46
N MET A 147 4.64 13.41 1.91
CA MET A 147 4.82 13.80 3.30
C MET A 147 5.23 15.27 3.38
N THR A 148 4.84 15.95 4.46
CA THR A 148 5.31 17.30 4.80
C THR A 148 5.95 17.33 6.20
N GLY A 149 7.08 18.03 6.31
CA GLY A 149 7.90 18.14 7.52
C GLY A 149 8.87 16.97 7.70
N HIS A 150 10.14 17.30 8.01
CA HIS A 150 11.20 16.32 8.31
C HIS A 150 11.36 15.23 7.23
N VAL A 151 11.21 15.63 5.98
CA VAL A 151 11.30 14.73 4.83
C VAL A 151 12.76 14.41 4.52
N THR A 152 13.06 13.12 4.47
CA THR A 152 14.29 12.56 3.88
C THR A 152 13.90 11.50 2.84
N PRO A 153 14.77 11.18 1.86
CA PRO A 153 14.49 10.14 0.88
C PRO A 153 14.31 8.76 1.53
N GLU A 154 15.02 8.46 2.62
CA GLU A 154 14.86 7.21 3.37
C GLU A 154 13.47 7.11 4.00
N LYS A 155 12.97 8.19 4.60
CA LYS A 155 11.65 8.22 5.25
C LYS A 155 10.50 8.10 4.25
N LEU A 156 10.63 8.75 3.08
CA LEU A 156 9.68 8.55 1.99
C LEU A 156 9.71 7.13 1.45
N LYS A 157 10.90 6.54 1.32
CA LYS A 157 11.05 5.16 0.89
C LYS A 157 10.47 4.18 1.91
N GLU A 158 10.69 4.39 3.19
CA GLU A 158 10.08 3.62 4.27
C GLU A 158 8.54 3.65 4.17
N LEU A 159 7.97 4.86 4.05
CA LEU A 159 6.53 5.02 3.89
C LEU A 159 6.00 4.31 2.63
N ALA A 160 6.78 4.33 1.55
CA ALA A 160 6.47 3.64 0.30
C ALA A 160 6.54 2.11 0.40
N LEU A 161 7.47 1.57 1.18
CA LEU A 161 7.62 0.12 1.33
C LEU A 161 6.39 -0.55 1.95
N PHE A 162 5.62 0.12 2.81
CA PHE A 162 4.32 -0.39 3.31
C PHE A 162 3.32 -0.70 2.17
N ASN A 163 3.52 -0.11 1.00
CA ASN A 163 2.63 -0.23 -0.16
C ASN A 163 3.29 -0.96 -1.35
N VAL A 164 4.55 -1.38 -1.24
CA VAL A 164 5.21 -2.19 -2.29
C VAL A 164 5.00 -3.67 -2.08
N GLU A 165 4.89 -4.13 -0.85
CA GLU A 165 4.63 -5.54 -0.56
C GLU A 165 3.14 -5.84 -0.40
N GLN A 166 2.26 -5.26 -1.23
CA GLN A 166 0.87 -5.76 -1.35
C GLN A 166 0.26 -5.59 -2.76
N ALA A 167 0.86 -6.23 -3.77
CA ALA A 167 0.17 -7.42 -4.24
C ALA A 167 0.44 -8.46 -3.18
N LEU A 168 -0.48 -8.65 -2.23
CA LEU A 168 -0.49 -9.95 -1.59
C LEU A 168 -0.98 -10.86 -2.72
N ILE A 169 -0.08 -11.46 -3.49
CA ILE A 169 -0.44 -12.21 -4.68
C ILE A 169 -1.42 -13.30 -4.23
N GLY A 170 -2.69 -13.16 -4.60
CA GLY A 170 -3.78 -14.09 -4.24
C GLY A 170 -4.63 -13.73 -3.01
N LEU A 171 -4.19 -12.81 -2.13
CA LEU A 171 -4.97 -12.39 -0.97
C LEU A 171 -5.94 -11.27 -1.35
N PRO A 172 -7.21 -11.36 -0.93
CA PRO A 172 -8.14 -10.25 -1.06
C PRO A 172 -7.61 -9.02 -0.30
N ASN A 173 -7.98 -7.80 -0.69
CA ASN A 173 -7.60 -6.56 0.00
C ASN A 173 -8.72 -5.52 -0.24
N PRO A 174 -9.13 -4.64 0.70
CA PRO A 174 -8.50 -4.22 1.97
C PRO A 174 -8.60 -5.19 3.18
N ILE A 175 -7.76 -4.95 4.20
CA ILE A 175 -7.86 -5.50 5.57
C ILE A 175 -8.76 -4.59 6.43
N PHE A 176 -9.64 -5.18 7.22
CA PHE A 176 -10.57 -4.49 8.11
C PHE A 176 -10.41 -4.98 9.55
N ASP A 177 -10.06 -4.08 10.46
CA ASP A 177 -10.10 -4.37 11.89
C ASP A 177 -11.53 -4.67 12.35
N ALA A 178 -11.69 -5.69 13.18
CA ALA A 178 -13.00 -6.16 13.61
C ALA A 178 -12.93 -6.85 14.97
N THR A 179 -14.10 -7.08 15.59
CA THR A 179 -14.20 -8.06 16.68
C THR A 179 -14.09 -9.49 16.13
N ALA A 180 -13.81 -10.47 17.00
CA ALA A 180 -13.78 -11.88 16.61
C ALA A 180 -15.12 -12.32 16.00
N GLU A 181 -16.23 -11.94 16.63
CA GLU A 181 -17.58 -12.27 16.18
C GLU A 181 -17.91 -11.65 14.80
N GLU A 182 -17.48 -10.41 14.56
CA GLU A 182 -17.68 -9.75 13.26
C GLU A 182 -16.84 -10.42 12.17
N ALA A 183 -15.55 -10.69 12.42
CA ALA A 183 -14.68 -11.35 11.46
C ALA A 183 -15.20 -12.75 11.10
N VAL A 184 -15.67 -13.53 12.08
CA VAL A 184 -16.34 -14.84 11.89
C VAL A 184 -17.58 -14.69 11.02
N LYS A 185 -18.45 -13.72 11.35
CA LYS A 185 -19.70 -13.49 10.63
C LYS A 185 -19.47 -13.07 9.17
N VAL A 186 -18.50 -12.18 8.93
CA VAL A 186 -18.22 -11.62 7.60
C VAL A 186 -17.49 -12.62 6.71
N SER A 187 -16.54 -13.38 7.27
CA SER A 187 -15.85 -14.46 6.55
C SER A 187 -16.74 -15.68 6.31
N GLY A 188 -17.75 -15.90 7.15
CA GLY A 188 -18.56 -17.12 7.11
C GLY A 188 -17.77 -18.39 7.45
N THR A 189 -16.69 -18.24 8.22
CA THR A 189 -15.82 -19.31 8.74
C THR A 189 -16.07 -19.50 10.23
N PRO A 190 -15.62 -20.60 10.86
CA PRO A 190 -15.65 -20.74 12.32
C PRO A 190 -14.62 -19.86 13.05
N GLY A 191 -13.77 -19.13 12.33
CA GLY A 191 -12.61 -18.44 12.88
C GLY A 191 -11.48 -19.41 13.23
N ALA A 192 -10.59 -18.97 14.12
CA ALA A 192 -9.46 -19.77 14.60
C ALA A 192 -9.47 -19.92 16.12
N LYS A 193 -9.09 -21.12 16.58
CA LYS A 193 -8.66 -21.38 17.96
C LYS A 193 -7.26 -20.78 18.15
N LEU A 194 -6.99 -20.27 19.35
CA LEU A 194 -5.69 -19.72 19.73
C LEU A 194 -5.03 -20.60 20.81
N PRO A 195 -3.69 -20.68 20.85
CA PRO A 195 -2.97 -21.23 22.00
C PRO A 195 -3.37 -20.50 23.30
N GLU A 196 -3.40 -21.22 24.43
CA GLU A 196 -3.76 -20.64 25.73
C GLU A 196 -2.83 -19.49 26.14
N GLU A 197 -1.58 -19.51 25.71
CA GLU A 197 -0.55 -18.52 26.03
C GLU A 197 -0.53 -17.30 25.09
N ALA A 198 -1.45 -17.20 24.13
CA ALA A 198 -1.51 -16.10 23.18
C ALA A 198 -1.77 -14.74 23.86
N LYS A 199 -1.06 -13.70 23.41
CA LYS A 199 -1.16 -12.32 23.88
C LYS A 199 -1.36 -11.35 22.72
N ASP A 200 -1.67 -10.09 23.02
CA ASP A 200 -1.77 -9.00 22.02
C ASP A 200 -2.66 -9.36 20.82
N ILE A 201 -3.80 -9.98 21.14
CA ILE A 201 -4.69 -10.57 20.15
C ILE A 201 -5.48 -9.45 19.45
N SER A 202 -5.40 -9.42 18.13
CA SER A 202 -6.17 -8.54 17.25
C SER A 202 -6.85 -9.35 16.16
N TYR A 203 -8.11 -9.00 15.88
CA TYR A 203 -8.94 -9.66 14.89
C TYR A 203 -9.22 -8.71 13.73
N SER A 204 -9.29 -9.29 12.54
CA SER A 204 -9.55 -8.58 11.30
C SER A 204 -10.18 -9.53 10.29
N TYR A 205 -10.75 -8.99 9.22
CA TYR A 205 -11.06 -9.77 8.04
C TYR A 205 -10.49 -9.10 6.81
N ILE A 206 -10.24 -9.89 5.77
CA ILE A 206 -9.68 -9.40 4.51
C ILE A 206 -10.69 -9.68 3.41
N LYS A 207 -11.09 -8.63 2.68
CA LYS A 207 -12.16 -8.71 1.69
C LYS A 207 -11.85 -7.82 0.50
N GLY A 208 -11.54 -8.48 -0.61
CA GLY A 208 -11.35 -7.87 -1.92
C GLY A 208 -12.65 -7.82 -2.73
N GLN A 209 -12.52 -7.34 -3.97
CA GLN A 209 -13.64 -7.32 -4.91
C GLN A 209 -14.04 -8.74 -5.35
N GLU A 210 -13.05 -9.61 -5.52
CA GLU A 210 -13.17 -11.01 -5.89
C GLU A 210 -12.41 -11.89 -4.88
N GLY A 211 -12.72 -13.19 -4.86
CA GLY A 211 -12.09 -14.16 -3.95
C GLY A 211 -12.84 -14.35 -2.62
N PRO A 212 -12.35 -15.29 -1.78
CA PRO A 212 -12.98 -15.60 -0.52
C PRO A 212 -12.74 -14.50 0.51
N VAL A 213 -13.64 -14.33 1.47
CA VAL A 213 -13.41 -13.43 2.60
C VAL A 213 -12.57 -14.16 3.64
N VAL A 214 -11.44 -13.58 4.01
CA VAL A 214 -10.47 -14.21 4.91
C VAL A 214 -10.69 -13.72 6.34
N PHE A 215 -10.91 -14.65 7.27
CA PHE A 215 -10.76 -14.36 8.70
C PHE A 215 -9.26 -14.28 9.02
N GLN A 216 -8.84 -13.25 9.78
CA GLN A 216 -7.47 -13.11 10.23
C GLN A 216 -7.41 -12.79 11.72
N VAL A 217 -6.56 -13.51 12.45
CA VAL A 217 -6.16 -13.18 13.80
C VAL A 217 -4.64 -13.04 13.88
N LYS A 218 -4.18 -11.95 14.49
CA LYS A 218 -2.77 -11.73 14.83
C LYS A 218 -2.60 -11.74 16.34
N PHE A 219 -1.51 -12.32 16.82
CA PHE A 219 -1.22 -12.42 18.25
C PHE A 219 0.27 -12.70 18.48
N THR A 220 0.72 -12.50 19.71
CA THR A 220 2.07 -12.83 20.16
C THR A 220 2.07 -14.16 20.92
N LEU A 221 3.01 -15.05 20.59
CA LEU A 221 3.26 -16.31 21.31
C LEU A 221 4.76 -16.42 21.59
N GLU A 222 5.16 -16.51 22.86
CA GLU A 222 6.59 -16.57 23.24
C GLU A 222 7.45 -15.48 22.56
N ASP A 223 6.97 -14.23 22.58
CA ASP A 223 7.60 -13.06 21.93
C ASP A 223 7.77 -13.18 20.40
N THR A 224 7.01 -14.08 19.78
CA THR A 224 6.95 -14.31 18.33
C THR A 224 5.61 -13.85 17.80
N GLU A 225 5.60 -13.08 16.71
CA GLU A 225 4.36 -12.67 16.06
C GLU A 225 3.79 -13.83 15.24
N CYS A 226 2.52 -14.13 15.47
CA CYS A 226 1.79 -15.20 14.81
C CYS A 226 0.57 -14.64 14.08
N THR A 227 0.28 -15.19 12.91
CA THR A 227 -0.95 -14.91 12.17
C THR A 227 -1.64 -16.22 11.82
N ILE A 228 -2.95 -16.32 12.08
CA ILE A 228 -3.78 -17.42 11.57
C ILE A 228 -4.84 -16.84 10.66
N ARG A 229 -4.94 -17.40 9.45
CA ARG A 229 -5.95 -17.08 8.45
C ARG A 229 -6.79 -18.28 8.12
N VAL A 230 -8.09 -18.03 7.99
CA VAL A 230 -9.09 -19.05 7.65
C VAL A 230 -10.02 -18.49 6.58
N PHE A 231 -10.28 -19.27 5.54
CA PHE A 231 -11.19 -18.89 4.46
C PHE A 231 -11.80 -20.13 3.82
N LYS A 232 -12.86 -19.92 3.03
CA LYS A 232 -13.49 -21.00 2.27
C LYS A 232 -12.69 -21.29 1.00
N GLY A 233 -12.40 -22.55 0.75
CA GLY A 233 -11.67 -22.99 -0.43
C GLY A 233 -11.83 -24.49 -0.65
N GLU A 234 -11.52 -24.94 -1.86
CA GLU A 234 -11.64 -26.35 -2.27
C GLU A 234 -10.30 -27.10 -2.23
N GLN A 235 -9.20 -26.38 -2.03
CA GLN A 235 -7.84 -26.93 -2.00
C GLN A 235 -6.94 -26.06 -1.11
N ALA A 236 -5.79 -26.59 -0.71
CA ALA A 236 -4.81 -25.82 0.06
C ALA A 236 -4.24 -24.69 -0.82
N GLU A 237 -4.50 -23.44 -0.42
CA GLU A 237 -4.01 -22.23 -1.07
C GLU A 237 -3.25 -21.37 -0.07
N ASP A 238 -2.10 -20.85 -0.49
CA ASP A 238 -1.28 -19.96 0.32
C ASP A 238 -1.86 -18.54 0.28
N LEU A 239 -2.62 -18.22 1.31
CA LEU A 239 -3.05 -16.85 1.61
C LEU A 239 -2.36 -16.33 2.87
N SER A 240 -1.10 -16.73 3.10
CA SER A 240 -0.29 -16.24 4.22
C SER A 240 0.36 -14.89 3.94
N GLY A 241 0.42 -14.46 2.67
CA GLY A 241 1.10 -13.23 2.26
C GLY A 241 2.61 -13.32 2.47
N MET A 242 3.15 -14.52 2.70
CA MET A 242 4.57 -14.78 2.87
C MET A 242 5.18 -15.27 1.55
N HIS A 243 5.54 -14.34 0.68
CA HIS A 243 6.16 -14.66 -0.61
C HIS A 243 7.70 -14.68 -0.50
N TYR A 244 8.24 -15.68 0.19
CA TYR A 244 9.67 -15.84 0.42
C TYR A 244 10.26 -17.04 -0.33
N SER A 245 11.59 -17.03 -0.49
CA SER A 245 12.32 -18.24 -0.84
C SER A 245 12.51 -19.10 0.41
N TRP A 246 11.93 -20.31 0.38
CA TRP A 246 11.96 -21.24 1.50
C TRP A 246 13.18 -22.14 1.47
N SER A 247 13.87 -22.25 2.61
CA SER A 247 15.00 -23.17 2.80
C SER A 247 14.51 -24.60 3.08
N ASN A 248 13.32 -24.72 3.68
CA ASN A 248 12.68 -25.99 3.96
C ASN A 248 11.23 -25.95 3.45
N GLU A 249 10.84 -27.00 2.75
CA GLU A 249 9.50 -27.23 2.22
C GLU A 249 9.17 -28.71 2.41
N GLU A 250 8.09 -28.99 3.13
CA GLU A 250 7.73 -30.34 3.55
C GLU A 250 6.23 -30.57 3.35
N GLU A 251 5.88 -31.65 2.66
CA GLU A 251 4.51 -32.19 2.65
C GLU A 251 4.31 -33.06 3.90
N ILE A 252 3.32 -32.71 4.71
CA ILE A 252 3.09 -33.31 6.03
C ILE A 252 1.60 -33.41 6.35
N MET A 253 1.26 -34.24 7.34
CA MET A 253 -0.09 -34.27 7.91
C MET A 253 -0.18 -33.28 9.06
N ILE A 254 -1.04 -32.27 8.91
CA ILE A 254 -1.41 -31.35 9.99
C ILE A 254 -2.71 -31.89 10.59
N GLY A 255 -2.58 -32.57 11.73
CA GLY A 255 -3.69 -33.34 12.31
C GLY A 255 -4.10 -34.49 11.37
N LEU A 256 -5.32 -34.44 10.86
CA LEU A 256 -5.85 -35.39 9.86
C LEU A 256 -5.78 -34.88 8.42
N PHE A 257 -5.28 -33.66 8.20
CA PHE A 257 -5.32 -33.00 6.90
C PHE A 257 -3.95 -33.01 6.23
N PRO A 258 -3.85 -33.36 4.94
CA PRO A 258 -2.66 -33.10 4.15
C PRO A 258 -2.37 -31.59 4.13
N GLY A 259 -1.11 -31.23 4.29
CA GLY A 259 -0.67 -29.84 4.30
C GLY A 259 0.80 -29.69 3.96
N HIS A 260 1.23 -28.44 3.98
CA HIS A 260 2.58 -28.01 3.68
C HIS A 260 3.15 -27.23 4.87
N LEU A 261 4.40 -27.49 5.22
CA LEU A 261 5.20 -26.62 6.07
C LEU A 261 6.30 -25.98 5.23
N LEU A 262 6.33 -24.65 5.20
CA LEU A 262 7.32 -23.83 4.50
C LEU A 262 8.02 -22.95 5.53
N TYR A 263 9.34 -23.05 5.71
CA TYR A 263 10.02 -22.29 6.75
C TYR A 263 11.52 -22.06 6.53
N ASN A 264 11.97 -20.92 7.05
CA ASN A 264 13.37 -20.58 7.28
C ASN A 264 13.63 -20.62 8.79
N GLU A 265 14.40 -21.62 9.23
CA GLU A 265 14.68 -21.87 10.65
C GLU A 265 15.21 -20.61 11.35
N GLY A 266 14.58 -20.23 12.46
CA GLY A 266 14.89 -19.05 13.26
C GLY A 266 14.26 -17.75 12.76
N GLU A 267 13.73 -17.71 11.53
CA GLU A 267 13.30 -16.48 10.87
C GLU A 267 11.78 -16.40 10.68
N LEU A 268 11.20 -17.23 9.83
CA LEU A 268 9.77 -17.18 9.53
C LEU A 268 9.27 -18.50 8.94
N GLY A 269 7.97 -18.75 9.02
CA GLY A 269 7.39 -19.93 8.41
C GLY A 269 5.86 -19.93 8.42
N VAL A 270 5.31 -20.73 7.54
CA VAL A 270 3.87 -20.94 7.36
C VAL A 270 3.54 -22.42 7.24
N ALA A 271 2.46 -22.82 7.90
CA ALA A 271 1.79 -24.09 7.75
C ALA A 271 0.47 -23.89 7.02
N ILE A 272 0.22 -24.68 5.98
CA ILE A 272 -0.93 -24.55 5.07
C ILE A 272 -1.65 -25.89 4.99
N TRP A 273 -2.95 -25.93 5.23
CA TRP A 273 -3.74 -27.16 5.05
C TRP A 273 -5.18 -26.86 4.66
N HIS A 274 -5.84 -27.89 4.12
CA HIS A 274 -7.24 -27.83 3.71
C HIS A 274 -8.05 -28.90 4.44
N ASP A 275 -9.09 -28.45 5.13
CA ASP A 275 -10.15 -29.28 5.67
C ASP A 275 -11.22 -29.50 4.60
N GLU A 276 -11.06 -30.60 3.85
CA GLU A 276 -11.98 -31.02 2.79
C GLU A 276 -13.41 -31.26 3.26
N HIS A 277 -13.63 -31.56 4.55
CA HIS A 277 -14.98 -31.84 5.05
C HIS A 277 -15.80 -30.55 5.21
N ASN A 278 -15.12 -29.46 5.61
CA ASN A 278 -15.74 -28.18 5.87
C ASN A 278 -15.47 -27.13 4.78
N GLU A 279 -14.71 -27.48 3.74
CA GLU A 279 -14.26 -26.57 2.66
C GLU A 279 -13.52 -25.35 3.23
N LEU A 280 -12.63 -25.59 4.19
CA LEU A 280 -11.88 -24.55 4.90
C LEU A 280 -10.38 -24.69 4.66
N VAL A 281 -9.75 -23.60 4.28
CA VAL A 281 -8.30 -23.50 4.14
C VAL A 281 -7.74 -22.70 5.30
N TYR A 282 -6.66 -23.21 5.87
CA TYR A 282 -5.97 -22.62 6.99
C TYR A 282 -4.54 -22.29 6.61
N ASN A 283 -4.10 -21.10 7.00
CA ASN A 283 -2.72 -20.66 6.93
C ASN A 283 -2.31 -20.19 8.33
N ALA A 284 -1.35 -20.85 8.96
CA ALA A 284 -0.82 -20.47 10.26
C ALA A 284 0.66 -20.11 10.11
N SER A 285 1.01 -18.85 10.37
CA SER A 285 2.35 -18.34 10.17
C SER A 285 2.94 -17.69 11.42
N MET A 286 4.27 -17.66 11.47
CA MET A 286 5.05 -17.04 12.55
C MET A 286 6.28 -16.33 12.01
N VAL A 287 6.67 -15.24 12.68
CA VAL A 287 7.86 -14.43 12.37
C VAL A 287 8.72 -14.29 13.63
N GLY A 288 9.92 -14.83 13.58
CA GLY A 288 10.91 -14.94 14.63
C GLY A 288 10.93 -16.32 15.28
N ASN A 289 12.12 -16.81 15.66
CA ASN A 289 12.31 -18.05 16.43
C ASN A 289 11.60 -19.29 15.87
N VAL A 290 11.38 -19.32 14.55
CA VAL A 290 10.63 -20.39 13.89
C VAL A 290 11.41 -21.69 13.92
N THR A 291 10.74 -22.78 14.27
CA THR A 291 11.27 -24.14 14.14
C THR A 291 10.15 -25.01 13.61
N HIS A 292 10.49 -26.15 13.00
CA HIS A 292 9.50 -27.15 12.59
C HIS A 292 8.51 -27.47 13.73
N GLU A 293 9.00 -27.71 14.95
CA GLU A 293 8.16 -28.07 16.10
C GLU A 293 7.19 -26.94 16.49
N LYS A 294 7.66 -25.70 16.55
CA LYS A 294 6.82 -24.55 16.91
C LYS A 294 5.74 -24.27 15.86
N LEU A 295 6.12 -24.30 14.58
CA LEU A 295 5.19 -24.08 13.48
C LEU A 295 4.12 -25.19 13.43
N MET A 296 4.52 -26.45 13.61
CA MET A 296 3.59 -27.57 13.70
C MET A 296 2.65 -27.45 14.91
N LYS A 297 3.18 -27.08 16.07
CA LYS A 297 2.37 -26.88 17.28
C LYS A 297 1.32 -25.78 17.08
N LEU A 298 1.69 -24.68 16.42
CA LEU A 298 0.78 -23.59 16.07
C LEU A 298 -0.35 -24.09 15.14
N ALA A 299 0.00 -24.84 14.10
CA ALA A 299 -0.96 -25.36 13.12
C ALA A 299 -1.96 -26.35 13.75
N LEU A 300 -1.49 -27.24 14.62
CA LEU A 300 -2.31 -28.28 15.28
C LEU A 300 -3.46 -27.71 16.12
N VAL A 301 -3.37 -26.46 16.59
CA VAL A 301 -4.44 -25.80 17.34
C VAL A 301 -5.76 -25.75 16.56
N ASN A 302 -5.68 -25.75 15.22
CA ASN A 302 -6.83 -25.62 14.32
C ASN A 302 -7.06 -26.86 13.44
N ALA A 303 -6.39 -27.98 13.73
CA ALA A 303 -6.41 -29.19 12.91
C ALA A 303 -6.91 -30.43 13.68
N GLU A 304 -7.97 -30.27 14.47
CA GLU A 304 -8.62 -31.33 15.26
C GLU A 304 -9.91 -31.85 14.61
#